data_AF-A0A818M023-F1
#
_entry.id   AF-A0A818M023-F1
#
_cell.length_a   1.000
_cell.length_b   1.000
_cell.length_c   1.000
_cell.angle_alpha   90.00
_cell.angle_beta   90.00
_cell.angle_gamma   90.00
#
_symmetry.space_group_name_H-M   'P 1'
#
loop_
_entity.id
_entity.type
_entity.pdbx_description
1 polymer ?
#
loop_
_entity_poly.entity_id
_entity_poly.type
_entity_poly.pdbx_seq_one_letter_code
_entity_poly.pdbx_strand_id
1 'polypeptide(L)' 'MSSSMELNSKIKELIDAKQYKEALDVVDSKFELCIDYTISIAINACSIINDYNRGLNIQQKLPSNSLKNSYVQASLI' A
#
# COMPACT_ATOMS: atom_id res chain seq x y z
N MET A 1 -13.50 14.23 -10.60
CA MET A 1 -13.45 13.40 -9.37
C MET A 1 -12.03 12.88 -9.23
N SER A 2 -11.51 12.88 -8.01
CA SER A 2 -10.08 13.03 -7.68
C SER A 2 -9.18 11.91 -8.22
N SER A 3 -8.08 12.26 -8.90
CA SER A 3 -7.05 11.33 -9.39
C SER A 3 -6.48 10.38 -8.33
N SER A 4 -6.63 10.71 -7.04
CA SER A 4 -6.29 9.81 -5.94
C SER A 4 -7.30 8.65 -5.80
N MET A 5 -8.60 8.88 -5.97
CA MET A 5 -9.60 7.82 -5.82
C MET A 5 -9.46 6.74 -6.90
N GLU A 6 -9.26 7.16 -8.15
CA GLU A 6 -9.02 6.25 -9.28
C GLU A 6 -7.73 5.45 -9.11
N LEU A 7 -6.66 6.09 -8.61
CA LEU A 7 -5.40 5.41 -8.31
C LEU A 7 -5.58 4.32 -7.24
N ASN A 8 -6.25 4.65 -6.14
CA ASN A 8 -6.45 3.70 -5.03
C ASN A 8 -7.33 2.52 -5.47
N SER A 9 -8.36 2.75 -6.28
CA SER A 9 -9.14 1.68 -6.89
C SER A 9 -8.30 0.79 -7.81
N LYS A 10 -7.46 1.37 -8.66
CA LYS A 10 -6.57 0.62 -9.55
C LYS A 10 -5.59 -0.26 -8.78
N ILE A 11 -4.98 0.26 -7.71
CA ILE A 11 -4.07 -0.52 -6.86
C ILE A 11 -4.81 -1.72 -6.27
N LYS A 12 -6.04 -1.49 -5.77
CA LYS A 12 -6.87 -2.57 -5.24
C LYS A 12 -7.18 -3.63 -6.32
N GLU A 13 -7.58 -3.22 -7.52
CA GLU A 13 -7.85 -4.14 -8.64
C GLU A 13 -6.63 -5.00 -9.00
N LEU A 14 -5.43 -4.40 -9.04
CA LEU A 14 -4.19 -5.14 -9.30
C LEU A 14 -3.91 -6.17 -8.20
N ILE A 15 -4.13 -5.81 -6.93
CA ILE A 15 -3.94 -6.74 -5.81
C ILE A 15 -4.98 -7.87 -5.84
N ASP A 16 -6.24 -7.55 -6.13
CA ASP A 16 -7.32 -8.54 -6.27
C ASP A 16 -7.03 -9.51 -7.44
N ALA A 17 -6.41 -9.01 -8.52
CA ALA A 17 -5.91 -9.80 -9.65
C ALA A 17 -4.59 -10.55 -9.35
N LYS A 18 -4.06 -10.46 -8.12
CA LYS A 18 -2.76 -11.04 -7.70
C LYS A 18 -1.56 -10.48 -8.46
N GLN A 19 -1.69 -9.34 -9.12
CA GLN A 19 -0.61 -8.59 -9.75
C GLN A 19 0.13 -7.73 -8.72
N TYR A 20 0.64 -8.38 -7.66
CA TYR A 20 1.20 -7.70 -6.49
C TYR A 20 2.39 -6.80 -6.84
N LYS A 21 3.29 -7.24 -7.73
CA LYS A 21 4.45 -6.44 -8.13
C LYS A 21 4.04 -5.13 -8.80
N GLU A 22 3.12 -5.21 -9.77
CA GLU A 22 2.60 -4.02 -10.47
C GLU A 22 1.86 -3.09 -9.51
N ALA A 23 1.03 -3.63 -8.60
CA ALA A 23 0.36 -2.84 -7.58
C ALA A 23 1.35 -2.06 -6.72
N LEU A 24 2.42 -2.72 -6.28
CA LEU A 24 3.46 -2.12 -5.45
C LEU A 24 4.29 -1.08 -6.22
N ASP A 25 4.55 -1.30 -7.51
CA ASP A 25 5.25 -0.30 -8.36
C ASP A 25 4.43 0.99 -8.49
N VAL A 26 3.11 0.85 -8.60
CA VAL A 26 2.20 2.00 -8.57
C VAL A 26 2.26 2.71 -7.21
N VAL A 27 2.19 1.96 -6.11
CA VAL A 27 2.29 2.52 -4.74
C VAL A 27 3.60 3.27 -4.55
N ASP A 28 4.74 2.72 -4.95
CA ASP A 28 6.04 3.38 -4.80
C ASP A 28 6.14 4.66 -5.62
N SER A 29 5.55 4.68 -6.82
CA SER A 29 5.58 5.85 -7.70
C SER A 29 4.62 6.97 -7.27
N LYS A 30 3.56 6.65 -6.52
CA LYS A 30 2.46 7.56 -6.16
C LYS A 30 2.05 7.45 -4.69
N PHE A 31 3.02 7.19 -3.82
CA PHE A 31 2.78 6.92 -2.39
C PHE A 31 1.96 8.02 -1.71
N GLU A 32 2.26 9.29 -1.98
CA GLU A 32 1.58 10.45 -1.38
C GLU A 32 0.09 10.56 -1.72
N LEU A 33 -0.37 9.87 -2.77
CA LEU A 33 -1.77 9.83 -3.19
C LEU A 33 -2.52 8.60 -2.65
N CYS A 34 -1.80 7.68 -2.00
CA CYS A 34 -2.36 6.46 -1.43
C CYS A 34 -3.03 6.77 -0.09
N ILE A 35 -4.24 6.24 0.10
CA ILE A 35 -4.92 6.30 1.41
C ILE A 35 -4.43 5.17 2.31
N ASP A 36 -4.58 5.34 3.62
CA ASP A 36 -4.14 4.37 4.64
C ASP A 36 -4.62 2.94 4.35
N TYR A 37 -5.86 2.79 3.89
CA TYR A 37 -6.41 1.49 3.51
C TYR A 37 -5.62 0.84 2.36
N THR A 38 -5.31 1.59 1.30
CA THR A 38 -4.50 1.09 0.19
C THR A 38 -3.09 0.74 0.64
N ILE A 39 -2.51 1.54 1.55
CA ILE A 39 -1.19 1.25 2.12
C ILE A 39 -1.23 -0.05 2.93
N SER A 40 -2.27 -0.30 3.73
CA SER A 40 -2.39 -1.57 4.47
C SER A 40 -2.43 -2.78 3.54
N ILE A 41 -3.18 -2.69 2.43
CA ILE A 41 -3.24 -3.78 1.45
C ILE A 41 -1.90 -3.94 0.74
N ALA A 42 -1.20 -2.84 0.43
CA ALA A 42 0.13 -2.88 -0.17
C ALA A 42 1.16 -3.56 0.76
N ILE A 43 1.15 -3.25 2.06
CA ILE A 43 2.04 -3.92 3.02
C ILE A 43 1.73 -5.42 3.09
N ASN A 44 0.44 -5.81 3.12
CA ASN A 44 0.05 -7.22 3.06
C ASN A 44 0.53 -7.90 1.76
N ALA A 45 0.45 -7.20 0.62
CA ALA A 45 0.95 -7.70 -0.66
C ALA A 45 2.47 -7.96 -0.61
N CYS A 46 3.24 -7.11 0.07
CA CYS A 46 4.66 -7.34 0.30
C CYS A 46 4.90 -8.64 1.08
N SER A 47 4.12 -8.91 2.12
CA SER A 47 4.18 -10.16 2.89
C SER A 47 3.88 -11.39 2.03
N ILE A 48 2.88 -11.31 1.15
CA ILE A 48 2.49 -12.41 0.25
C ILE A 48 3.62 -12.79 -0.71
N ILE A 49 4.35 -11.80 -1.23
CA ILE A 49 5.46 -12.04 -2.16
C ILE A 49 6.82 -12.21 -1.46
N ASN A 50 6.85 -12.22 -0.13
CA ASN A 50 8.05 -12.25 0.71
C ASN A 50 9.03 -11.08 0.46
N ASP A 51 8.53 -9.93 0.04
CA ASP A 51 9.34 -8.71 -0.15
C ASP A 51 9.26 -7.81 1.08
N TYR A 52 9.79 -8.32 2.19
CA TYR A 52 9.75 -7.63 3.48
C TYR A 52 10.53 -6.31 3.48
N ASN A 53 11.60 -6.22 2.69
CA ASN A 53 12.38 -4.98 2.56
C ASN A 53 11.54 -3.84 2.00
N ARG A 54 10.72 -4.13 0.97
CA ARG A 54 9.79 -3.16 0.39
C ARG A 54 8.69 -2.79 1.38
N GLY A 55 8.15 -3.77 2.10
CA GLY A 55 7.19 -3.54 3.16
C GLY A 55 7.71 -2.60 4.24
N LEU A 56 8.93 -2.82 4.74
CA LEU A 56 9.60 -1.94 5.71
C LEU A 56 9.82 -0.53 5.17
N ASN A 57 10.20 -0.39 3.89
CA ASN A 57 10.39 0.91 3.25
C ASN A 57 9.07 1.70 3.17
N ILE A 58 7.97 1.02 2.83
CA ILE A 58 6.61 1.60 2.86
C ILE A 58 6.26 2.06 4.27
N GLN A 59 6.52 1.23 5.29
CA GLN A 59 6.25 1.59 6.68
C GLN A 59 7.05 2.82 7.14
N GLN A 60 8.32 2.92 6.76
CA GLN A 60 9.18 4.06 7.12
C GLN A 60 8.73 5.38 6.49
N LYS A 61 8.05 5.32 5.33
CA LYS A 61 7.50 6.50 4.65
C LYS A 61 6.15 6.96 5.23
N LEU A 62 5.51 6.16 6.09
CA LEU A 62 4.21 6.51 6.64
C LEU A 62 4.28 7.75 7.54
N PRO A 63 3.36 8.71 7.38
CA PRO A 63 3.24 9.81 8.32
C PRO A 63 2.75 9.28 9.67
N SER A 64 3.14 9.94 10.76
CA SER A 64 2.83 9.50 12.14
C SER A 64 1.33 9.35 12.42
N ASN A 65 0.48 10.04 11.67
CA ASN A 65 -0.98 9.91 11.77
C ASN A 65 -1.47 8.59 11.16
N SER A 66 -0.91 8.14 10.05
CA SER A 66 -1.25 6.84 9.43
C SER A 66 -0.80 5.66 10.28
N LEU A 67 0.26 5.80 11.08
CA LEU A 67 0.66 4.77 12.06
C LEU A 67 -0.36 4.57 13.19
N LYS A 68 -1.30 5.49 13.37
CA LYS A 68 -2.43 5.35 14.32
C LYS A 68 -3.66 4.71 13.67
N ASN A 69 -3.66 4.53 12.35
CA ASN A 69 -4.76 3.89 11.64
C ASN A 69 -4.75 2.38 11.92
N SER A 70 -5.89 1.82 12.34
CA SER A 70 -6.00 0.41 12.70
C SER A 70 -5.72 -0.55 11.54
N TYR A 71 -6.06 -0.16 10.30
CA TYR A 71 -5.76 -0.97 9.12
C TYR A 71 -4.26 -1.07 8.88
N VAL A 72 -3.54 0.04 9.03
CA VAL A 72 -2.08 0.09 8.87
C VAL A 72 -1.41 -0.73 9.97
N GLN A 73 -1.84 -0.56 11.23
CA GLN A 73 -1.28 -1.31 12.36
C GLN A 73 -1.43 -2.82 12.22
N ALA A 74 -2.59 -3.29 11.74
CA ALA A 74 -2.84 -4.72 11.52
C ALA A 74 -1.97 -5.32 10.39
N SER A 75 -1.41 -4.48 9.53
CA SER A 75 -0.62 -4.88 8.38
C SER A 75 0.89 -4.73 8.58
N LEU A 76 1.35 -4.13 9.67
CA LEU A 76 2.79 -3.99 9.92
C LEU A 76 3.46 -5.36 10.06
N ILE A 77 4.61 -5.50 9.42
CA ILE A 77 5.51 -6.66 9.39
C ILE A 77 6.85 -6.31 10.02
#